data_AF-A0A1J3HSZ6-F1
#
_entry.id   AF-A0A1J3HSZ6-F1
#
_cell.length_a   1.000
_cell.length_b   1.000
_cell.length_c   1.000
_cell.angle_alpha   90.00
_cell.angle_beta   90.00
_cell.angle_gamma   90.00
#
_symmetry.space_group_name_H-M   'P 1'
#
loop_
_entity.id
_entity.type
_entity.pdbx_description
1 polymer ?
#
loop_
_entity_poly.entity_id
_entity_poly.type
_entity_poly.pdbx_seq_one_letter_code
_entity_poly.pdbx_strand_id
1 'polypeptide(L)'
;MIDEPIRLPQSLYTCGTLVALKLENVSLVDIRFPVCFQLLKTLHLDTVIFLNDESPQKLLSSCPVLQVLDLDRAKYDNVERFSVTVPSLRRFIYSATGGDTELVMNTPSLTYFQTLDLGSRCVIEYLPEIVEAHVEVICSNADDILRSLASLKRLLLCLPTEVIYTY
;
A
#
# COMPACT_ATOMS: atom_id res chain seq x y z
N MET A 1 -9.03 10.38 -21.96
CA MET A 1 -10.28 10.42 -21.17
C MET A 1 -9.97 9.61 -19.93
N ILE A 2 -9.83 10.25 -18.77
CA ILE A 2 -9.68 9.50 -17.51
C ILE A 2 -11.12 9.20 -17.11
N ASP A 3 -11.53 7.93 -17.20
CA ASP A 3 -12.86 7.53 -16.76
C ASP A 3 -12.98 7.75 -15.25
N GLU A 4 -14.13 8.25 -14.79
CA GLU A 4 -14.38 8.41 -13.37
C GLU A 4 -14.39 7.03 -12.68
N PRO A 5 -13.65 6.84 -11.58
CA PRO A 5 -13.63 5.57 -10.89
C PRO A 5 -15.01 5.19 -10.34
N ILE A 6 -15.27 3.88 -10.33
CA ILE A 6 -16.59 3.32 -10.02
C ILE A 6 -16.87 3.42 -8.52
N ARG A 7 -18.08 3.84 -8.17
CA ARG A 7 -18.62 3.75 -6.80
C ARG A 7 -19.33 2.42 -6.62
N LEU A 8 -18.99 1.70 -5.55
CA LEU A 8 -19.58 0.39 -5.26
C LEU A 8 -20.73 0.49 -4.26
N PRO A 9 -21.71 -0.43 -4.32
CA PRO A 9 -22.82 -0.44 -3.37
C PRO A 9 -22.35 -0.76 -1.95
N GLN A 10 -22.98 -0.13 -0.96
CA GLN A 10 -22.63 -0.32 0.46
C GLN A 10 -22.70 -1.78 0.92
N SER A 11 -23.56 -2.58 0.31
CA SER A 11 -23.76 -4.01 0.64
C SER A 11 -22.49 -4.83 0.47
N LEU A 12 -21.59 -4.46 -0.44
CA LEU A 12 -20.29 -5.11 -0.61
C LEU A 12 -19.44 -4.98 0.66
N TYR A 13 -19.37 -3.76 1.21
CA TYR A 13 -18.55 -3.45 2.37
C TYR A 13 -19.11 -4.01 3.68
N THR A 14 -20.34 -4.50 3.70
CA THR A 14 -20.94 -5.17 4.85
C THR A 14 -20.89 -6.71 4.76
N CYS A 15 -20.29 -7.26 3.71
CA CYS A 15 -20.25 -8.70 3.47
C CYS A 15 -19.17 -9.40 4.31
N GLY A 16 -19.54 -9.79 5.54
CA GLY A 16 -18.64 -10.40 6.52
C GLY A 16 -18.10 -11.80 6.16
N THR A 17 -18.59 -12.41 5.08
CA THR A 17 -18.15 -13.74 4.61
C THR A 17 -17.04 -13.69 3.57
N LEU A 18 -16.69 -12.50 3.07
CA LEU A 18 -15.64 -12.35 2.06
C LEU A 18 -14.28 -12.75 2.63
N VAL A 19 -13.58 -13.63 1.91
CA VAL A 19 -12.21 -14.06 2.24
C VAL A 19 -11.18 -13.41 1.31
N ALA A 20 -11.58 -13.10 0.07
CA ALA A 20 -10.78 -12.39 -0.90
C ALA A 20 -11.64 -11.33 -1.60
N LEU A 21 -11.07 -10.15 -1.81
CA LEU A 21 -11.72 -9.04 -2.51
C LEU A 21 -10.69 -8.42 -3.45
N LYS A 22 -11.02 -8.37 -4.74
CA LYS A 22 -10.27 -7.64 -5.76
C LYS A 22 -11.17 -6.59 -6.36
N LEU A 23 -10.72 -5.34 -6.35
CA LEU A 23 -11.41 -4.20 -6.95
C LEU A 23 -10.44 -3.47 -7.88
N GLU A 24 -10.96 -2.93 -8.97
CA GLU A 24 -10.19 -2.24 -10.00
C GLU A 24 -10.93 -0.97 -10.43
N ASN A 25 -10.20 0.15 -10.54
CA ASN A 25 -10.72 1.47 -10.90
C ASN A 25 -11.91 1.90 -10.03
N VAL A 26 -11.69 2.00 -8.71
CA VAL A 26 -12.76 2.27 -7.72
C VAL A 26 -12.53 3.53 -6.90
N SER A 27 -13.61 4.23 -6.59
CA SER A 27 -13.61 5.38 -5.70
C SER A 27 -14.18 4.97 -4.34
N LEU A 28 -13.37 5.09 -3.29
CA LEU A 28 -13.74 4.87 -1.90
C LEU A 28 -14.05 6.18 -1.17
N VAL A 29 -14.22 7.29 -1.90
CA VAL A 29 -14.49 8.62 -1.34
C VAL A 29 -15.80 8.64 -0.53
N ASP A 30 -16.83 7.93 -1.01
CA ASP A 30 -18.17 7.91 -0.43
C ASP A 30 -18.44 6.67 0.46
N ILE A 31 -17.38 5.94 0.85
CA ILE A 31 -17.52 4.77 1.70
C ILE A 31 -18.06 5.15 3.08
N ARG A 32 -19.11 4.47 3.55
CA ARG A 32 -19.65 4.66 4.89
C ARG A 32 -19.14 3.56 5.82
N PHE A 33 -18.66 3.97 6.98
CA PHE A 33 -18.26 3.06 8.06
C PHE A 33 -19.42 2.88 9.07
N PRO A 34 -19.56 1.71 9.72
CA PRO A 34 -18.61 0.59 9.72
C PRO A 34 -18.68 -0.27 8.46
N VAL A 35 -17.56 -0.89 8.11
CA VAL A 35 -17.45 -1.94 7.10
C VAL A 35 -17.07 -3.26 7.80
N CYS A 36 -17.40 -4.41 7.19
CA CYS A 36 -17.28 -5.72 7.80
C CYS A 36 -16.51 -6.67 6.87
N PHE A 37 -15.21 -6.79 7.11
CA PHE A 37 -14.31 -7.68 6.39
C PHE A 37 -13.56 -8.61 7.35
N GLN A 38 -14.30 -9.18 8.31
CA GLN A 38 -13.76 -9.96 9.43
C GLN A 38 -13.01 -11.24 8.99
N LEU A 39 -13.35 -11.80 7.83
CA LEU A 39 -12.72 -13.00 7.29
C LEU A 39 -11.77 -12.72 6.12
N LEU A 40 -11.58 -11.44 5.76
CA LEU A 40 -10.84 -11.07 4.56
C LEU A 40 -9.33 -11.27 4.77
N LYS A 41 -8.77 -12.21 4.01
CA LYS A 41 -7.34 -12.56 4.02
C LYS A 41 -6.58 -11.90 2.88
N THR A 42 -7.26 -11.57 1.79
CA THR A 42 -6.67 -11.01 0.58
C THR A 42 -7.47 -9.81 0.12
N LEU A 43 -6.82 -8.65 0.04
CA LEU A 43 -7.39 -7.41 -0.46
C LEU A 43 -6.50 -6.88 -1.59
N HIS A 44 -7.05 -6.81 -2.79
CA HIS A 44 -6.40 -6.25 -3.96
C HIS A 44 -7.20 -5.03 -4.40
N LEU A 45 -6.54 -3.87 -4.46
CA LEU A 45 -7.13 -2.61 -4.89
C LEU A 45 -6.24 -2.04 -5.99
N ASP A 46 -6.75 -2.07 -7.21
CA ASP A 46 -6.07 -1.58 -8.41
C ASP A 46 -6.68 -0.24 -8.83
N THR A 47 -5.85 0.79 -9.04
CA THR A 47 -6.29 2.15 -9.36
C THR A 47 -7.40 2.66 -8.42
N VAL A 48 -7.10 2.73 -7.11
CA VAL A 48 -8.08 3.18 -6.09
C VAL A 48 -7.93 4.66 -5.72
N ILE A 49 -9.04 5.36 -5.54
CA ILE A 49 -9.10 6.71 -4.94
C ILE A 49 -9.64 6.64 -3.52
N PHE A 50 -8.88 7.16 -2.56
CA PHE A 50 -9.29 7.31 -1.16
C PHE A 50 -9.83 8.73 -0.88
N LEU A 51 -10.60 8.86 0.20
CA LEU A 51 -11.17 10.15 0.64
C LEU A 51 -10.10 11.08 1.22
N ASN A 52 -9.24 10.51 2.06
CA ASN A 52 -8.20 11.19 2.85
C ASN A 52 -7.28 10.14 3.50
N ASP A 53 -6.22 10.60 4.18
CA ASP A 53 -5.25 9.78 4.93
C ASP A 53 -5.86 8.80 5.94
N GLU A 54 -7.05 9.11 6.50
CA GLU A 54 -7.70 8.24 7.48
C GLU A 54 -8.46 7.07 6.84
N SER A 55 -8.96 7.26 5.61
CA SER A 55 -9.85 6.30 4.97
C SER A 55 -9.20 4.93 4.70
N PRO A 56 -7.93 4.80 4.26
CA PRO A 56 -7.26 3.52 4.17
C PRO A 56 -7.12 2.84 5.54
N GLN A 57 -6.76 3.58 6.60
CA GLN A 57 -6.60 3.01 7.93
C GLN A 57 -7.93 2.46 8.48
N LYS A 58 -9.04 3.18 8.28
CA LYS A 58 -10.38 2.70 8.66
C LYS A 58 -10.77 1.43 7.89
N LEU A 59 -10.43 1.35 6.61
CA LEU A 59 -10.65 0.15 5.80
C LEU A 59 -9.82 -1.04 6.31
N LEU A 60 -8.52 -0.84 6.51
CA LEU A 60 -7.60 -1.90 6.94
C LEU A 60 -7.89 -2.39 8.37
N SER A 61 -8.28 -1.50 9.29
CA SER A 61 -8.69 -1.89 10.65
C SER A 61 -9.97 -2.75 10.67
N SER A 62 -10.76 -2.71 9.59
CA SER A 62 -11.93 -3.57 9.41
C SER A 62 -11.59 -4.96 8.82
N CYS A 63 -10.31 -5.22 8.55
CA CYS A 63 -9.77 -6.47 7.98
C CYS A 63 -8.76 -7.14 8.95
N PRO A 64 -9.17 -7.59 10.15
CA PRO A 64 -8.24 -8.00 11.23
C PRO A 64 -7.40 -9.25 10.94
N VAL A 65 -7.77 -10.05 9.93
CA VAL A 65 -7.06 -11.28 9.53
C VAL A 65 -6.37 -11.15 8.18
N LEU A 66 -6.21 -9.92 7.66
CA LEU A 66 -5.63 -9.66 6.35
C LEU A 66 -4.17 -10.12 6.28
N GLN A 67 -3.85 -10.93 5.27
CA GLN A 67 -2.51 -11.52 5.08
C GLN A 67 -1.83 -10.98 3.83
N VAL A 68 -2.61 -10.65 2.81
CA VAL A 68 -2.13 -10.13 1.51
C VAL A 68 -2.83 -8.83 1.20
N LEU A 69 -2.03 -7.78 0.99
CA LEU A 69 -2.48 -6.49 0.49
C LEU A 69 -1.73 -6.19 -0.81
N ASP A 70 -2.47 -5.98 -1.88
CA ASP A 70 -1.98 -5.46 -3.14
C ASP A 70 -2.69 -4.13 -3.39
N LEU A 71 -1.94 -3.04 -3.45
CA LEU A 71 -2.49 -1.70 -3.47
C LEU A 71 -1.79 -0.86 -4.53
N ASP A 72 -2.53 -0.52 -5.58
CA ASP A 72 -2.18 0.50 -6.55
C ASP A 72 -3.11 1.71 -6.39
N ARG A 73 -2.53 2.83 -5.96
CA ARG A 73 -3.25 4.09 -5.76
C ARG A 73 -3.31 4.86 -7.07
N ALA A 74 -4.51 5.35 -7.37
CA ALA A 74 -4.72 6.21 -8.51
C ALA A 74 -3.90 7.51 -8.37
N LYS A 75 -3.45 8.04 -9.50
CA LYS A 75 -2.65 9.25 -9.55
C LYS A 75 -3.39 10.44 -8.96
N TYR A 76 -2.73 11.18 -8.07
CA TYR A 76 -3.31 12.36 -7.41
C TYR A 76 -4.60 12.06 -6.61
N ASP A 77 -4.68 10.90 -5.96
CA ASP A 77 -5.70 10.66 -4.94
C ASP A 77 -5.52 11.61 -3.74
N ASN A 78 -6.43 11.54 -2.77
CA ASN A 78 -6.48 12.47 -1.66
C ASN A 78 -5.62 12.05 -0.46
N VAL A 79 -4.60 11.20 -0.66
CA VAL A 79 -3.78 10.65 0.44
C VAL A 79 -2.36 11.20 0.34
N GLU A 80 -1.95 11.96 1.34
CA GLU A 80 -0.57 12.46 1.47
C GLU A 80 0.27 11.49 2.32
N ARG A 81 -0.32 10.87 3.35
CA ARG A 81 0.38 9.90 4.19
C ARG A 81 -0.39 8.58 4.27
N PHE A 82 0.22 7.52 3.76
CA PHE A 82 -0.32 6.18 3.84
C PHE A 82 0.35 5.42 4.98
N SER A 83 -0.38 5.15 6.07
CA SER A 83 0.13 4.28 7.13
C SER A 83 -0.53 2.90 7.08
N VAL A 84 0.29 1.85 7.18
CA VAL A 84 -0.15 0.46 7.22
C VAL A 84 0.19 -0.14 8.58
N THR A 85 -0.85 -0.47 9.37
CA THR A 85 -0.73 -1.12 10.67
C THR A 85 -1.68 -2.31 10.74
N VAL A 86 -1.21 -3.44 10.20
CA VAL A 86 -1.98 -4.69 10.10
C VAL A 86 -1.10 -5.84 10.62
N PRO A 87 -1.24 -6.25 11.89
CA PRO A 87 -0.34 -7.22 12.51
C PRO A 87 -0.30 -8.59 11.81
N SER A 88 -1.36 -8.98 11.10
CA SER A 88 -1.46 -10.25 10.38
C SER A 88 -0.88 -10.21 8.96
N LEU A 89 -0.48 -9.03 8.47
CA LEU A 89 -0.05 -8.84 7.09
C LEU A 89 1.29 -9.52 6.84
N ARG A 90 1.35 -10.36 5.80
CA ARG A 90 2.53 -11.15 5.42
C ARG A 90 3.12 -10.74 4.08
N ARG A 91 2.27 -10.29 3.16
CA ARG A 91 2.64 -9.81 1.83
C ARG A 91 2.02 -8.44 1.59
N PHE A 92 2.84 -7.48 1.19
CA PHE A 92 2.40 -6.15 0.81
C PHE A 92 3.06 -5.73 -0.51
N ILE A 93 2.23 -5.37 -1.48
CA ILE A 93 2.63 -4.71 -2.72
C ILE A 93 2.00 -3.33 -2.72
N TYR A 94 2.82 -2.31 -2.98
CA TYR A 94 2.39 -0.92 -2.93
C TYR A 94 2.87 -0.16 -4.16
N SER A 95 1.93 0.47 -4.87
CA SER A 95 2.20 1.44 -5.93
C SER A 95 1.43 2.72 -5.67
N ALA A 96 2.07 3.85 -5.92
CA ALA A 96 1.46 5.17 -5.83
C ALA A 96 2.14 6.11 -6.82
N THR A 97 1.41 6.51 -7.84
CA THR A 97 1.91 7.44 -8.87
C THR A 97 1.50 8.86 -8.53
N GLY A 98 2.37 9.86 -8.70
CA GLY A 98 1.99 11.28 -8.62
C GLY A 98 2.71 12.18 -7.61
N GLY A 99 3.63 11.66 -6.80
CA GLY A 99 4.57 12.46 -5.99
C GLY A 99 4.13 12.75 -4.54
N ASP A 100 5.13 12.88 -3.65
CA ASP A 100 5.08 13.32 -2.24
C ASP A 100 4.23 12.54 -1.24
N THR A 101 3.80 11.33 -1.56
CA THR A 101 3.13 10.51 -0.55
C THR A 101 4.13 9.92 0.44
N GLU A 102 3.85 9.92 1.73
CA GLU A 102 4.68 9.25 2.72
C GLU A 102 4.11 7.86 3.03
N LEU A 103 4.88 6.80 2.80
CA LEU A 103 4.51 5.44 3.19
C LEU A 103 5.09 5.14 4.57
N VAL A 104 4.25 4.83 5.55
CA VAL A 104 4.66 4.42 6.91
C VAL A 104 4.15 3.02 7.20
N MET A 105 5.04 2.13 7.63
CA MET A 105 4.67 0.73 7.86
C MET A 105 5.02 0.26 9.26
N ASN A 106 4.03 -0.29 9.95
CA ASN A 106 4.18 -1.02 11.21
C ASN A 106 3.46 -2.37 11.10
N THR A 107 4.12 -3.32 10.45
CA THR A 107 3.58 -4.66 10.19
C THR A 107 4.61 -5.73 10.52
N PRO A 108 4.77 -6.08 11.82
CA PRO A 108 5.90 -6.90 12.26
C PRO A 108 5.93 -8.31 11.65
N SER A 109 4.78 -8.84 11.20
CA SER A 109 4.67 -10.14 10.54
C SER A 109 4.95 -10.10 9.03
N LEU A 110 5.34 -8.95 8.47
CA LEU A 110 5.53 -8.80 7.04
C LEU A 110 6.76 -9.60 6.59
N THR A 111 6.55 -10.53 5.66
CA THR A 111 7.60 -11.41 5.13
C THR A 111 8.03 -11.04 3.71
N TYR A 112 7.14 -10.40 2.96
CA TYR A 112 7.35 -9.96 1.59
C TYR A 112 6.85 -8.51 1.42
N PHE A 113 7.71 -7.67 0.87
CA PHE A 113 7.38 -6.30 0.52
C PHE A 113 7.79 -5.99 -0.93
N GLN A 114 6.92 -5.34 -1.67
CA GLN A 114 7.27 -4.82 -3.00
C GLN A 114 6.74 -3.40 -3.17
N THR A 115 7.54 -2.52 -3.75
CA THR A 115 7.12 -1.20 -4.20
C THR A 115 7.31 -1.03 -5.69
N LEU A 116 6.41 -0.29 -6.32
CA LEU A 116 6.44 0.05 -7.75
C LEU A 116 6.16 1.54 -7.91
N ASP A 117 6.97 2.22 -8.72
CA ASP A 117 6.83 3.62 -9.13
C ASP A 117 6.79 4.61 -7.96
N LEU A 118 7.71 4.45 -6.99
CA LEU A 118 7.80 5.39 -5.87
C LEU A 118 8.27 6.77 -6.37
N GLY A 119 7.34 7.72 -6.42
CA GLY A 119 7.63 9.17 -6.36
C GLY A 119 7.65 9.72 -4.93
N SER A 120 7.74 8.84 -3.95
CA SER A 120 7.32 9.02 -2.55
C SER A 120 8.42 8.74 -1.52
N ARG A 121 8.38 9.41 -0.37
CA ARG A 121 9.27 9.11 0.78
C ARG A 121 8.74 7.88 1.50
N CYS A 122 9.57 6.84 1.64
CA CYS A 122 9.20 5.62 2.35
C CYS A 122 9.88 5.61 3.72
N VAL A 123 9.08 5.51 4.79
CA VAL A 123 9.56 5.37 6.17
C VAL A 123 9.12 4.00 6.67
N ILE A 124 10.06 3.06 6.68
CA ILE A 124 9.83 1.70 7.14
C ILE A 124 10.19 1.65 8.64
N GLU A 125 9.25 1.31 9.52
CA GLU A 125 9.60 1.02 10.92
C GLU A 125 10.23 -0.38 11.04
N TYR A 126 10.60 -0.80 12.24
CA TYR A 126 11.28 -2.08 12.46
C TYR A 126 10.45 -3.29 11.96
N LEU A 127 10.94 -4.01 10.95
CA LEU A 127 10.34 -5.21 10.38
C LEU A 127 11.19 -6.46 10.68
N PRO A 128 10.98 -7.14 11.83
CA PRO A 128 11.86 -8.23 12.27
C PRO A 128 11.80 -9.47 11.39
N GLU A 129 10.63 -9.80 10.84
CA GLU A 129 10.37 -11.06 10.12
C GLU A 129 10.51 -10.94 8.59
N ILE A 130 10.94 -9.78 8.08
CA ILE A 130 11.00 -9.55 6.63
C ILE A 130 12.06 -10.43 5.97
N VAL A 131 11.63 -11.24 4.99
CA VAL A 131 12.51 -12.20 4.30
C VAL A 131 12.94 -11.64 2.95
N GLU A 132 12.01 -11.03 2.22
CA GLU A 132 12.19 -10.57 0.86
C GLU A 132 11.60 -9.17 0.68
N ALA A 133 12.39 -8.26 0.11
CA ALA A 133 11.94 -6.94 -0.27
C ALA A 133 12.39 -6.60 -1.69
N HIS A 134 11.45 -6.16 -2.51
CA HIS A 134 11.67 -5.64 -3.85
C HIS A 134 11.36 -4.14 -3.79
N VAL A 135 12.38 -3.33 -3.62
CA VAL A 135 12.19 -1.90 -3.36
C VAL A 135 12.73 -1.09 -4.52
N GLU A 136 11.86 -0.29 -5.12
CA GLU A 136 12.30 0.80 -5.97
C GLU A 136 12.75 1.98 -5.10
N VAL A 137 14.01 2.37 -5.20
CA VAL A 137 14.60 3.35 -4.30
C VAL A 137 14.96 4.60 -5.09
N ILE A 138 14.40 5.75 -4.71
CA ILE A 138 14.88 7.04 -5.19
C ILE A 138 16.18 7.35 -4.43
N CYS A 139 17.25 7.76 -5.11
CA CYS A 139 18.58 7.94 -4.51
C CYS A 139 18.64 8.77 -3.20
N SER A 140 17.67 9.65 -2.95
CA SER A 140 17.62 10.51 -1.76
C SER A 140 17.19 9.81 -0.47
N ASN A 141 16.63 8.60 -0.50
CA ASN A 141 16.12 7.89 0.69
C ASN A 141 16.69 6.46 0.87
N ALA A 142 17.72 6.11 0.09
CA ALA A 142 18.28 4.76 0.07
C ALA A 142 18.80 4.29 1.44
N ASP A 143 19.61 5.11 2.11
CA ASP A 143 20.25 4.75 3.36
C ASP A 143 19.25 4.48 4.49
N ASP A 144 18.20 5.31 4.59
CA ASP A 144 17.16 5.15 5.62
C ASP A 144 16.35 3.87 5.41
N ILE A 145 15.94 3.62 4.16
CA ILE A 145 15.22 2.39 3.78
C ILE A 145 16.08 1.16 4.07
N LEU A 146 17.35 1.17 3.68
CA LEU A 146 18.26 0.04 3.89
C LEU A 146 18.51 -0.22 5.38
N ARG A 147 18.61 0.83 6.21
CA ARG A 147 18.73 0.69 7.68
C ARG A 147 17.52 0.01 8.30
N SER A 148 16.31 0.37 7.85
CA SER A 148 15.07 -0.23 8.35
C SER A 148 14.90 -1.70 7.96
N LEU A 149 15.63 -2.16 6.95
CA LEU A 149 15.55 -3.50 6.38
C LEU A 149 16.65 -4.46 6.88
N ALA A 150 17.20 -4.21 8.06
CA ALA A 150 18.38 -4.90 8.59
C ALA A 150 18.27 -6.44 8.71
N SER A 151 17.05 -7.01 8.74
CA SER A 151 16.80 -8.46 8.86
C SER A 151 16.60 -9.20 7.52
N LEU A 152 16.68 -8.52 6.37
CA LEU A 152 16.39 -9.12 5.06
C LEU A 152 17.33 -10.26 4.67
N LYS A 153 16.77 -11.28 4.00
CA LYS A 153 17.54 -12.34 3.34
C LYS A 153 17.69 -12.12 1.84
N ARG A 154 16.70 -11.47 1.21
CA ARG A 154 16.67 -11.19 -0.23
C ARG A 154 16.26 -9.73 -0.44
N LEU A 155 17.07 -9.00 -1.21
CA LEU A 155 16.82 -7.62 -1.56
C LEU A 155 17.03 -7.45 -3.06
N LEU A 156 16.03 -6.88 -3.73
CA LEU A 156 16.13 -6.39 -5.10
C LEU A 156 15.94 -4.87 -5.06
N LEU A 157 16.94 -4.14 -5.55
CA LEU A 157 16.92 -2.68 -5.63
C LEU A 157 16.76 -2.25 -7.09
N CYS A 158 15.74 -1.44 -7.36
CA CYS A 158 15.66 -0.67 -8.59
C CYS A 158 16.16 0.75 -8.30
N LEU A 159 17.27 1.13 -8.93
CA LEU A 159 17.86 2.47 -8.79
C LEU A 159 17.47 3.32 -10.02
N PRO A 160 17.14 4.61 -9.84
CA PRO A 160 16.82 5.48 -10.96
C PRO A 160 18.05 5.61 -11.85
N THR A 161 17.82 5.64 -13.16
CA THR A 161 18.88 5.89 -14.13
C THR A 161 19.32 7.35 -14.00
N GLU A 162 20.62 7.61 -13.79
CA GLU A 162 21.13 8.98 -13.85
C GLU A 162 20.84 9.56 -15.23
N VAL A 163 20.00 10.59 -15.31
CA VAL A 163 19.84 11.37 -16.53
C VAL A 163 21.06 12.30 -16.61
N ILE A 164 22.13 11.83 -17.24
CA ILE A 164 23.30 12.67 -17.53
C ILE A 164 22.86 13.71 -18.56
N TYR A 165 22.66 14.95 -18.12
CA TYR A 165 22.54 16.09 -19.03
C TYR A 165 23.94 16.37 -19.61
N THR A 166 24.18 15.93 -20.84
CA THR A 166 25.33 16.38 -21.63
C THR A 166 25.03 17.78 -22.17
N TYR A 167 25.79 18.78 -21.73
CA TYR A 167 25.78 20.15 -22.26
C TYR A 167 26.47 20.23 -23.62
#